data_AF-A0A165YPA5-F1
#
_entry.id   AF-A0A165YPA5-F1
#
_cell.length_a   1.000
_cell.length_b   1.000
_cell.length_c   1.000
_cell.angle_alpha   90.00
_cell.angle_beta   90.00
_cell.angle_gamma   90.00
#
_symmetry.space_group_name_H-M   'P 1'
#
loop_
_entity.id
_entity.type
_entity.pdbx_description
1 polymer ?
#
loop_
_entity_poly.entity_id
_entity_poly.type
_entity_poly.pdbx_seq_one_letter_code
_entity_poly.pdbx_strand_id
1 'polypeptide(L)'
;MREVFEPDLVYCGEHLQRHPSDHMPVCYKYGSQECRFGFPHEIIRESRFDRDSSSILLKTLDAWIVSHNKYALSACRHNMDTRYILSGKGGKAGMFYISGYITKPEFTMPETLGLFHSAVMKMDNRVQLPETARAKALLARCIGAMTHKQTIHAQQCARYLLGQEDVMRSH
;
A
#
# COMPACT_ATOMS: atom_id res chain seq x y z
N MET A 1 -16.77 -11.95 -29.73
CA MET A 1 -15.75 -11.69 -28.68
C MET A 1 -16.37 -11.33 -27.33
N ARG A 2 -17.51 -10.61 -27.23
CA ARG A 2 -18.15 -10.29 -25.93
C ARG A 2 -18.69 -11.51 -25.16
N GLU A 3 -19.32 -12.46 -25.85
CA GLU A 3 -20.04 -13.58 -25.19
C GLU A 3 -19.12 -14.63 -24.55
N VAL A 4 -17.87 -14.77 -25.00
CA VAL A 4 -16.94 -15.81 -24.51
C VAL A 4 -16.38 -15.46 -23.12
N PHE A 5 -16.25 -14.18 -22.80
CA PHE A 5 -15.64 -13.72 -21.54
C PHE A 5 -16.66 -13.43 -20.44
N GLU A 6 -17.95 -13.39 -20.75
CA GLU A 6 -18.98 -13.02 -19.78
C GLU A 6 -19.06 -14.00 -18.59
N PRO A 7 -19.05 -15.33 -18.79
CA PRO A 7 -19.02 -16.28 -17.68
C PRO A 7 -17.76 -16.12 -16.80
N ASP A 8 -16.61 -15.89 -17.42
CA ASP A 8 -15.33 -15.72 -16.71
C ASP A 8 -15.29 -14.39 -15.93
N LEU A 9 -15.87 -13.32 -16.49
CA LEU A 9 -16.00 -12.03 -15.81
C LEU A 9 -16.94 -12.12 -14.61
N VAL A 10 -18.08 -12.80 -14.75
CA VAL A 10 -18.99 -13.05 -13.63
C VAL A 10 -18.29 -13.88 -12.56
N TYR A 11 -17.59 -14.95 -12.95
CA TYR A 11 -16.79 -15.74 -12.02
C TYR A 11 -15.77 -14.88 -11.27
N CYS A 12 -14.98 -14.06 -11.98
CA CYS A 12 -13.99 -13.16 -11.39
C CYS A 12 -14.65 -12.11 -10.48
N GLY A 13 -15.78 -11.54 -10.88
CA GLY A 13 -16.54 -10.58 -10.07
C GLY A 13 -16.96 -11.19 -8.73
N GLU A 14 -17.58 -12.36 -8.78
CA GLU A 14 -18.08 -13.05 -7.59
C GLU A 14 -16.98 -13.57 -6.68
N HIS A 15 -15.88 -14.11 -7.23
CA HIS A 15 -14.85 -14.78 -6.42
C HIS A 15 -13.71 -13.86 -6.00
N LEU A 16 -13.46 -12.77 -6.74
CA LEU A 16 -12.30 -11.91 -6.50
C LEU A 16 -12.69 -10.53 -5.99
N GLN A 17 -13.90 -10.04 -6.31
CA GLN A 17 -14.36 -8.69 -5.96
C GLN A 17 -15.39 -8.68 -4.83
N ARG A 18 -16.01 -9.83 -4.51
CA ARG A 18 -16.98 -9.90 -3.41
C ARG A 18 -16.27 -9.88 -2.07
N HIS A 19 -16.71 -8.98 -1.22
CA HIS A 19 -16.34 -8.95 0.18
C HIS A 19 -17.19 -9.96 0.98
N PRO A 20 -16.59 -10.79 1.84
CA PRO A 20 -17.35 -11.71 2.69
C PRO A 20 -18.34 -10.98 3.61
N SER A 21 -19.60 -11.45 3.62
CA SER A 21 -20.66 -10.89 4.46
C SER A 21 -20.31 -10.93 5.95
N ASP A 22 -19.66 -12.01 6.36
CA ASP A 22 -19.33 -12.27 7.76
C ASP A 22 -18.08 -11.51 8.22
N HIS A 23 -17.44 -10.79 7.30
CA HIS A 23 -16.20 -10.04 7.49
C HIS A 23 -15.03 -10.90 7.98
N MET A 24 -13.82 -10.47 7.60
CA MET A 24 -12.58 -11.11 8.03
C MET A 24 -11.95 -10.31 9.16
N PRO A 25 -11.10 -10.90 10.03
CA PRO A 25 -10.41 -10.16 11.10
C PRO A 25 -9.69 -8.89 10.62
N VAL A 26 -9.17 -8.91 9.39
CA VAL A 26 -8.51 -7.78 8.71
C VAL A 26 -9.43 -6.57 8.48
N CYS A 27 -10.75 -6.76 8.47
CA CYS A 27 -11.73 -5.69 8.33
C CYS A 27 -11.72 -4.76 9.55
N TYR A 28 -11.36 -5.29 10.72
CA TYR A 28 -11.39 -4.56 11.98
C TYR A 28 -9.99 -4.05 12.30
N LYS A 29 -9.77 -2.75 12.14
CA LYS A 29 -8.47 -2.12 12.42
C LYS A 29 -8.60 -1.16 13.59
N TYR A 30 -7.58 -1.14 14.45
CA TYR A 30 -7.47 -0.21 15.58
C TYR A 30 -8.65 -0.28 16.56
N GLY A 31 -9.24 -1.47 16.74
CA GLY A 31 -10.38 -1.65 17.65
C GLY A 31 -11.73 -1.18 17.10
N SER A 32 -11.78 -0.72 15.84
CA SER A 32 -13.05 -0.41 15.18
C SER A 32 -13.89 -1.68 14.97
N GLN A 33 -15.19 -1.56 15.24
CA GLN A 33 -16.20 -2.58 14.89
C GLN A 33 -16.78 -2.37 13.49
N GLU A 34 -16.41 -1.28 12.83
CA GLU A 34 -16.81 -1.00 11.46
C GLU A 34 -15.82 -1.62 10.47
N CYS A 35 -16.33 -2.08 9.34
CA CYS A 35 -15.47 -2.58 8.27
C CYS A 35 -14.60 -1.45 7.73
N ARG A 36 -13.28 -1.57 7.89
CA ARG A 36 -12.28 -0.62 7.38
C ARG A 36 -12.41 -0.36 5.87
N PHE A 37 -12.92 -1.33 5.11
CA PHE A 37 -13.11 -1.20 3.67
C PHE A 37 -14.45 -0.53 3.30
N GLY A 38 -15.26 -0.14 4.29
CA GLY A 38 -16.52 0.57 4.07
C GLY A 38 -17.66 -0.31 3.56
N PHE A 39 -17.68 -1.59 3.93
CA PHE A 39 -18.78 -2.50 3.62
C PHE A 39 -19.84 -2.52 4.74
N PRO A 40 -21.13 -2.68 4.40
CA PRO A 40 -21.70 -2.70 3.05
C PRO A 40 -21.63 -1.31 2.38
N HIS A 41 -21.40 -1.27 1.07
CA HIS A 41 -21.42 -0.04 0.30
C HIS A 41 -22.85 0.50 0.12
N GLU A 42 -22.97 1.81 -0.06
CA GLU A 42 -24.25 2.44 -0.45
C GLU A 42 -24.67 1.96 -1.84
N ILE A 43 -25.95 1.57 -1.97
CA ILE A 43 -26.54 1.23 -3.26
C ILE A 43 -26.82 2.51 -4.04
N ILE A 44 -26.15 2.64 -5.18
CA ILE A 44 -26.30 3.77 -6.10
C ILE A 44 -26.92 3.23 -7.38
N ARG A 45 -28.19 3.56 -7.64
CA ARG A 45 -28.92 3.01 -8.80
C ARG A 45 -28.39 3.53 -10.14
N GLU A 46 -27.87 4.75 -10.15
CA GLU A 46 -27.39 5.44 -11.34
C GLU A 46 -26.14 6.26 -11.02
N SER A 47 -25.16 6.20 -11.92
CA SER A 47 -23.94 7.01 -11.79
C SER A 47 -24.28 8.49 -11.93
N ARG A 48 -23.80 9.32 -11.01
CA ARG A 48 -24.06 10.76 -11.01
C ARG A 48 -22.87 11.54 -10.49
N PHE A 49 -22.78 12.81 -10.85
CA PHE A 49 -21.90 13.75 -10.17
C PHE A 49 -22.64 14.37 -8.99
N ASP A 50 -22.07 14.23 -7.80
CA ASP A 50 -22.55 14.86 -6.58
C ASP A 50 -21.86 16.22 -6.39
N ARG A 51 -22.64 17.30 -6.44
CA ARG A 51 -22.09 18.67 -6.38
C ARG A 51 -21.55 19.02 -5.00
N ASP A 52 -22.21 18.54 -3.94
CA ASP A 52 -21.88 18.88 -2.56
C ASP A 52 -20.54 18.28 -2.13
N SER A 53 -20.29 17.02 -2.48
CA SER A 53 -18.98 16.38 -2.27
C SER A 53 -17.98 16.62 -3.40
N SER A 54 -18.42 17.20 -4.52
CA SER A 54 -17.67 17.31 -5.77
C SER A 54 -17.08 15.96 -6.23
N SER A 55 -17.88 14.90 -6.15
CA SER A 55 -17.42 13.53 -6.41
C SER A 55 -18.30 12.84 -7.46
N ILE A 56 -17.71 11.96 -8.28
CA ILE A 56 -18.48 11.05 -9.13
C ILE A 56 -18.85 9.82 -8.32
N LEU A 57 -20.15 9.61 -8.17
CA LEU A 57 -20.73 8.41 -7.57
C LEU A 57 -21.05 7.44 -8.71
N LEU A 58 -20.46 6.26 -8.66
CA LEU A 58 -20.74 5.21 -9.65
C LEU A 58 -21.94 4.38 -9.23
N LYS A 59 -22.64 3.87 -10.23
CA LYS A 59 -23.67 2.85 -10.05
C LYS A 59 -23.10 1.64 -9.30
N THR A 60 -23.70 1.34 -8.16
CA THR A 60 -23.40 0.20 -7.28
C THR A 60 -24.70 -0.53 -7.02
N LEU A 61 -24.90 -1.68 -7.67
CA LEU A 61 -26.12 -2.48 -7.53
C LEU A 61 -25.99 -3.60 -6.49
N ASP A 62 -24.77 -3.92 -6.09
CA ASP A 62 -24.47 -4.88 -5.03
C ASP A 62 -23.55 -4.19 -4.01
N ALA A 63 -24.03 -4.10 -2.77
CA ALA A 63 -23.31 -3.43 -1.68
C ALA A 63 -22.06 -4.20 -1.23
N TRP A 64 -21.91 -5.46 -1.63
CA TRP A 64 -20.84 -6.38 -1.21
C TRP A 64 -19.79 -6.60 -2.28
N ILE A 65 -19.90 -5.96 -3.44
CA ILE A 65 -18.90 -6.02 -4.50
C ILE A 65 -18.15 -4.68 -4.57
N VAL A 66 -16.82 -4.74 -4.61
CA VAL A 66 -16.00 -3.54 -4.88
C VAL A 66 -16.21 -3.04 -6.31
N SER A 67 -16.09 -1.73 -6.50
CA SER A 67 -16.10 -1.16 -7.84
C SER A 67 -14.87 -1.62 -8.62
N HIS A 68 -15.08 -2.19 -9.80
CA HIS A 68 -14.02 -2.75 -10.62
C HIS A 68 -14.20 -2.39 -12.09
N ASN A 69 -13.10 -2.36 -12.84
CA ASN A 69 -13.12 -2.26 -14.29
C ASN A 69 -13.10 -3.66 -14.91
N LYS A 70 -14.12 -4.01 -15.69
CA LYS A 70 -14.23 -5.36 -16.30
C LYS A 70 -13.03 -5.76 -17.15
N TYR A 71 -12.42 -4.83 -17.89
CA TYR A 71 -11.28 -5.14 -18.75
C TYR A 71 -10.00 -5.38 -17.94
N ALA A 72 -9.78 -4.58 -16.91
CA ALA A 72 -8.68 -4.82 -15.98
C ALA A 72 -8.90 -6.13 -15.20
N LEU A 73 -10.15 -6.48 -14.89
CA LEU A 73 -10.49 -7.71 -14.17
C LEU A 73 -10.19 -8.95 -15.01
N SER A 74 -10.57 -8.94 -16.30
CA SER A 74 -10.27 -10.04 -17.20
C SER A 74 -8.77 -10.21 -17.45
N ALA A 75 -8.01 -9.10 -17.49
CA ALA A 75 -6.58 -9.13 -17.73
C ALA A 75 -5.79 -9.59 -16.49
N CYS A 76 -6.08 -8.98 -15.33
CA CYS A 76 -5.25 -9.13 -14.14
C CYS A 76 -5.78 -10.18 -13.15
N ARG A 77 -7.08 -10.51 -13.21
CA ARG A 77 -7.72 -11.57 -12.41
C ARG A 77 -7.39 -11.53 -10.91
N HIS A 78 -7.41 -10.34 -10.32
CA HIS A 78 -7.24 -10.13 -8.87
C HIS A 78 -8.24 -9.12 -8.32
N ASN A 79 -8.36 -9.02 -7.00
CA ASN A 79 -9.18 -8.00 -6.33
C ASN A 79 -8.71 -6.59 -6.74
N MET A 80 -9.64 -5.74 -7.14
CA MET A 80 -9.41 -4.35 -7.52
C MET A 80 -10.45 -3.45 -6.88
N ASP A 81 -10.01 -2.47 -6.09
CA ASP A 81 -10.88 -1.39 -5.61
C ASP A 81 -10.63 -0.13 -6.43
N THR A 82 -11.39 0.04 -7.52
CA THR A 82 -11.27 1.21 -8.39
C THR A 82 -12.15 2.35 -7.90
N ARG A 83 -11.53 3.51 -7.64
CA ARG A 83 -12.22 4.74 -7.22
C ARG A 83 -11.79 5.90 -8.11
N TYR A 84 -12.74 6.78 -8.45
CA TYR A 84 -12.42 8.02 -9.16
C TYR A 84 -11.99 9.09 -8.16
N ILE A 85 -10.72 9.45 -8.21
CA ILE A 85 -10.15 10.55 -7.42
C ILE A 85 -10.31 11.83 -8.22
N LEU A 86 -11.51 12.41 -8.20
CA LEU A 86 -11.77 13.72 -8.78
C LEU A 86 -11.69 14.81 -7.70
N SER A 87 -11.46 16.04 -8.13
CA SER A 87 -11.21 17.20 -7.27
C SER A 87 -12.34 17.40 -6.25
N GLY A 88 -12.00 17.39 -4.97
CA GLY A 88 -12.96 17.44 -3.87
C GLY A 88 -12.37 16.81 -2.62
N LYS A 89 -13.23 16.29 -1.72
CA LYS A 89 -12.79 15.57 -0.51
C LYS A 89 -12.02 14.29 -0.84
N GLY A 90 -12.47 13.54 -1.86
CA GLY A 90 -11.81 12.33 -2.34
C GLY A 90 -10.40 12.60 -2.88
N GLY A 91 -10.24 13.68 -3.67
CA GLY A 91 -8.94 14.19 -4.12
C GLY A 91 -7.97 14.44 -2.98
N LYS A 92 -8.38 15.24 -2.00
CA LYS A 92 -7.57 15.57 -0.82
C LYS A 92 -7.18 14.32 -0.03
N ALA A 93 -8.14 13.43 0.24
CA ALA A 93 -7.89 12.17 0.94
C ALA A 93 -6.90 11.27 0.18
N GLY A 94 -7.06 11.17 -1.14
CA GLY A 94 -6.13 10.45 -2.03
C GLY A 94 -4.72 11.03 -1.97
N MET A 95 -4.57 12.37 -1.99
CA MET A 95 -3.27 13.02 -1.84
C MET A 95 -2.61 12.69 -0.51
N PHE A 96 -3.32 12.81 0.62
CA PHE A 96 -2.75 12.45 1.94
C PHE A 96 -2.40 10.98 2.03
N TYR A 97 -3.22 10.11 1.46
CA TYR A 97 -2.95 8.68 1.40
C TYR A 97 -1.66 8.43 0.63
N ILE A 98 -1.56 8.90 -0.62
CA ILE A 98 -0.37 8.73 -1.48
C ILE A 98 0.86 9.30 -0.79
N SER A 99 0.80 10.54 -0.31
CA SER A 99 1.90 11.18 0.42
C SER A 99 2.33 10.36 1.63
N GLY A 100 1.39 9.84 2.42
CA GLY A 100 1.70 9.00 3.58
C GLY A 100 2.37 7.66 3.23
N TYR A 101 2.15 7.13 2.02
CA TYR A 101 2.89 5.96 1.52
C TYR A 101 4.26 6.33 0.97
N ILE A 102 4.37 7.47 0.28
CA ILE A 102 5.66 7.99 -0.21
C ILE A 102 6.59 8.34 0.94
N THR A 103 6.07 8.97 2.00
CA THR A 103 6.84 9.36 3.18
C THR A 103 6.87 8.28 4.25
N LYS A 104 6.36 7.07 3.97
CA LYS A 104 6.36 5.97 4.93
C LYS A 104 7.81 5.60 5.24
N PRO A 105 8.25 5.67 6.51
CA PRO A 105 9.62 5.32 6.85
C PRO A 105 9.87 3.84 6.55
N GLU A 106 11.06 3.52 6.04
CA GLU A 106 11.48 2.14 5.73
C GLU A 106 11.48 1.25 6.97
N PHE A 107 11.76 1.84 8.13
CA PHE A 107 11.79 1.15 9.43
C PHE A 107 10.78 1.76 10.38
N THR A 108 10.10 0.89 11.14
CA THR A 108 9.30 1.31 12.28
C THR A 108 10.20 1.77 13.43
N MET A 109 9.66 2.61 14.33
CA MET A 109 10.44 3.09 15.48
C MET A 109 11.05 1.96 16.35
N PRO A 110 10.35 0.86 16.66
CA PRO A 110 10.94 -0.26 17.40
C PRO A 110 12.10 -0.93 16.64
N GLU A 111 11.99 -1.08 15.32
CA GLU A 111 13.06 -1.66 14.50
C GLU A 111 14.29 -0.75 14.46
N THR A 112 14.08 0.55 14.27
CA THR A 112 15.14 1.56 14.31
C THR A 112 15.85 1.54 15.67
N LEU A 113 15.10 1.45 16.77
CA LEU A 113 15.68 1.36 18.10
C LEU A 113 16.49 0.07 18.30
N GLY A 114 15.99 -1.06 17.80
CA GLY A 114 16.72 -2.34 17.83
C GLY A 114 18.03 -2.29 17.04
N LEU A 115 18.05 -1.60 15.89
CA LEU A 115 19.26 -1.36 15.10
C LEU A 115 20.29 -0.53 15.87
N PHE A 116 19.86 0.57 16.49
CA PHE A 116 20.73 1.40 17.31
C PHE A 116 21.27 0.65 18.52
N HIS A 117 20.43 -0.12 19.22
CA HIS A 117 20.86 -0.97 20.32
C HIS A 117 21.95 -1.97 19.87
N SER A 118 21.75 -2.64 18.72
CA SER A 118 22.76 -3.56 18.17
C SER A 118 24.08 -2.84 17.84
N ALA A 119 24.01 -1.63 17.26
CA ALA A 119 25.19 -0.83 16.94
C ALA A 119 25.96 -0.40 18.20
N VAL A 120 25.25 0.00 19.26
CA VAL A 120 25.82 0.35 20.57
C VAL A 120 26.50 -0.88 21.19
N MET A 121 25.84 -2.04 21.22
CA MET A 121 26.38 -3.25 21.85
C MET A 121 27.63 -3.79 21.15
N LYS A 122 27.82 -3.49 19.86
CA LYS A 122 29.03 -3.87 19.12
C LYS A 122 30.18 -2.87 19.30
N MET A 123 30.00 -1.78 20.04
CA MET A 123 31.10 -0.87 20.38
C MET A 123 32.01 -1.49 21.41
N ASP A 124 33.30 -1.55 21.10
CA ASP A 124 34.30 -1.95 22.08
C ASP A 124 34.57 -0.77 23.02
N ASN A 125 34.01 -0.84 24.22
CA ASN A 125 34.21 0.17 25.26
C ASN A 125 35.64 0.18 25.83
N ARG A 126 36.50 -0.78 25.45
CA ARG A 126 37.91 -0.81 25.87
C ARG A 126 38.77 0.19 25.09
N VAL A 127 38.31 0.65 23.92
CA VAL A 127 39.00 1.65 23.12
C VAL A 127 38.72 3.04 23.71
N GLN A 128 39.70 3.63 24.39
CA GLN A 128 39.59 5.01 24.88
C GLN A 128 39.75 5.99 23.72
N LEU A 129 38.63 6.53 23.27
CA LEU A 129 38.57 7.63 22.31
C LEU A 129 38.17 8.92 23.04
N PRO A 130 38.65 10.10 22.59
CA PRO A 130 38.05 11.37 22.96
C PRO A 130 36.53 11.32 22.75
N GLU A 131 35.77 11.94 23.65
CA GLU A 131 34.31 11.84 23.67
C GLU A 131 33.67 12.19 22.32
N THR A 132 34.19 13.22 21.64
CA THR A 132 33.75 13.64 20.31
C THR A 132 34.01 12.58 19.23
N ALA A 133 35.15 11.89 19.29
CA ALA A 133 35.50 10.82 18.36
C ALA A 133 34.64 9.57 18.61
N ARG A 134 34.37 9.25 19.89
CA ARG A 134 33.47 8.17 20.28
C ARG A 134 32.03 8.42 19.81
N ALA A 135 31.52 9.64 19.98
CA ALA A 135 30.20 10.03 19.51
C ALA A 135 30.08 9.91 17.98
N LYS A 136 31.08 10.39 17.23
CA LYS A 136 31.12 10.25 15.77
C LYS A 136 31.15 8.79 15.32
N ALA A 137 31.96 7.96 15.96
CA ALA A 137 32.05 6.53 15.67
C ALA A 137 30.71 5.80 15.93
N LEU A 138 30.04 6.13 17.05
CA LEU A 138 28.74 5.56 17.36
C LEU A 138 27.68 5.95 16.30
N LEU A 139 27.59 7.23 15.95
CA LEU A 139 26.66 7.73 14.92
C LEU A 139 26.92 7.06 13.57
N ALA A 140 28.19 6.96 13.15
CA ALA A 140 28.56 6.28 11.91
C ALA A 140 28.11 4.82 11.88
N ARG A 141 28.23 4.10 13.00
CA ARG A 141 27.79 2.70 13.11
C ARG A 141 26.27 2.56 13.11
N CYS A 142 25.56 3.46 13.79
CA CYS A 142 24.10 3.51 13.73
C CYS A 142 23.61 3.75 12.29
N ILE A 143 24.24 4.67 11.56
CA ILE A 143 23.94 4.94 10.14
C ILE A 143 24.25 3.71 9.28
N GLY A 144 25.41 3.10 9.47
CA GLY A 144 25.80 1.88 8.75
C GLY A 144 24.85 0.70 9.01
N ALA A 145 24.37 0.54 10.25
CA ALA A 145 23.41 -0.49 10.61
C ALA A 145 22.04 -0.28 9.94
N MET A 146 21.58 0.97 9.78
CA MET A 146 20.37 1.29 9.01
C MET A 146 20.56 0.99 7.52
N THR A 147 21.69 1.41 6.95
CA THR A 147 21.98 1.25 5.51
C THR A 147 22.08 -0.23 5.12
N HIS A 148 22.75 -1.06 5.95
CA HIS A 148 22.92 -2.48 5.67
C HIS A 148 21.60 -3.28 5.67
N LYS A 149 20.56 -2.82 6.36
CA LYS A 149 19.27 -3.51 6.42
C LYS A 149 18.24 -2.98 5.43
N GLN A 150 18.63 -2.13 4.48
CA GLN A 150 17.70 -1.66 3.46
C GLN A 150 17.15 -2.83 2.66
N THR A 151 15.83 -2.87 2.53
CA THR A 151 15.13 -3.80 1.66
C THR A 151 14.98 -3.16 0.29
N ILE A 152 15.33 -3.89 -0.76
CA ILE A 152 15.07 -3.46 -2.14
C ILE A 152 13.61 -3.73 -2.51
N HIS A 153 13.02 -2.84 -3.31
CA HIS A 153 11.64 -3.00 -3.75
C HIS A 153 11.47 -4.26 -4.61
N ALA A 154 10.30 -4.91 -4.56
CA ALA A 154 10.04 -6.14 -5.31
C ALA A 154 10.26 -5.98 -6.82
N GLN A 155 9.94 -4.80 -7.37
CA GLN A 155 10.19 -4.47 -8.77
C GLN A 155 11.70 -4.43 -9.08
N GLN A 156 12.50 -3.88 -8.17
CA GLN A 156 13.96 -3.85 -8.28
C GLN A 156 14.55 -5.27 -8.17
N CYS A 157 14.06 -6.08 -7.22
CA CYS A 157 14.40 -7.50 -7.14
C CYS A 157 14.12 -8.23 -8.46
N ALA A 158 12.92 -8.04 -9.02
CA ALA A 158 12.52 -8.70 -10.26
C ALA A 158 13.43 -8.29 -11.42
N ARG A 159 13.81 -7.01 -11.52
CA ARG A 159 14.77 -6.53 -12.53
C ARG A 159 16.12 -7.23 -12.39
N TYR A 160 16.68 -7.28 -11.18
CA TYR A 160 17.95 -7.96 -10.95
C TYR A 160 17.89 -9.46 -11.26
N LEU A 161 16.80 -10.13 -10.88
CA LEU A 161 16.57 -11.54 -11.21
C LEU A 161 16.46 -11.78 -12.73
N LEU A 162 15.98 -10.79 -13.47
CA LEU A 162 15.94 -10.78 -14.93
C LEU A 162 17.26 -10.31 -15.58
N GLY A 163 18.32 -10.10 -14.79
CA GLY A 163 19.62 -9.62 -15.28
C GLY A 163 19.61 -8.17 -15.77
N GLN A 164 18.61 -7.39 -15.39
CA GLN A 164 18.50 -5.97 -15.71
C GLN A 164 19.14 -5.12 -14.63
N GLU A 165 19.85 -4.06 -15.03
CA GLU A 165 20.42 -3.07 -14.12
C GLU A 165 19.36 -2.05 -13.65
N ASP A 166 19.72 -1.17 -12.72
CA ASP A 166 18.81 -0.11 -12.23
C ASP A 166 18.54 0.99 -13.26
N VAL A 167 19.23 0.97 -14.41
CA VAL A 167 19.09 2.00 -15.43
C VAL A 167 17.73 1.88 -16.12
N MET A 168 16.84 2.85 -15.87
CA MET A 168 15.64 3.04 -16.69
C MET A 168 16.06 3.82 -17.94
N ARG A 169 16.10 3.16 -19.10
CA ARG A 169 16.21 3.84 -20.38
C ARG A 169 14.81 4.05 -20.92
N SER A 170 14.38 5.29 -21.08
CA SER A 170 13.22 5.54 -21.96
C SER A 170 13.62 5.20 -23.39
N HIS A 171 12.64 4.81 -24.19
CA HIS A 171 12.80 4.64 -25.64
C HIS A 171 13.40 5.88 -26.30
#